data_AF-A0A9P3QAX7-F1
#
_entry.id   AF-A0A9P3QAX7-F1
#
_cell.length_a   1.000
_cell.length_b   1.000
_cell.length_c   1.000
_cell.angle_alpha   90.00
_cell.angle_beta   90.00
_cell.angle_gamma   90.00
#
_symmetry.space_group_name_H-M   'P 1'
#
loop_
_entity.id
_entity.type
_entity.pdbx_description
1 polymer ?
#
loop_
_entity_poly.entity_id
_entity_poly.type
_entity_poly.pdbx_seq_one_letter_code
_entity_poly.pdbx_strand_id
1 'polypeptide(L)'
;MTVRGSSLLPELEILSALDFDTEIPCICQKFCDEAEHRADWWVTLSCGCRYPFCKKALQISKIRLKVRPLTCRLCSAEDITIKSVKRT
;
A
#
# COMPACT_ATOMS: atom_id res chain seq x y z
N MET A 1 -12.91 -48.68 22.54
CA MET A 1 -13.86 -47.92 21.70
C MET A 1 -14.35 -46.73 22.51
N THR A 2 -13.99 -45.51 22.14
CA THR A 2 -14.81 -44.27 22.26
C THR A 2 -14.02 -43.14 21.62
N VAL A 3 -14.57 -42.61 20.54
CA VAL A 3 -14.10 -41.44 19.80
C VAL A 3 -14.52 -40.19 20.57
N ARG A 4 -13.58 -39.30 20.88
CA ARG A 4 -13.83 -37.87 21.18
C ARG A 4 -12.82 -37.14 20.29
N GLY A 5 -13.22 -36.50 19.19
CA GLY A 5 -14.20 -35.43 19.13
C GLY A 5 -13.42 -34.11 19.19
N SER A 6 -13.09 -33.59 18.01
CA SER A 6 -12.26 -32.40 17.73
C SER A 6 -12.71 -31.12 18.43
N SER A 7 -11.75 -30.25 18.75
CA SER A 7 -11.91 -28.79 18.62
C SER A 7 -10.57 -28.19 18.18
N LEU A 8 -10.27 -28.29 16.88
CA LEU A 8 -9.28 -27.41 16.26
C LEU A 8 -9.95 -26.04 16.07
N LEU A 9 -9.23 -25.00 16.51
CA LEU A 9 -9.37 -23.56 16.22
C LEU A 9 -10.19 -22.71 17.22
N PRO A 10 -9.49 -21.83 17.97
CA PRO A 10 -10.02 -20.50 18.26
C PRO A 10 -9.08 -19.38 17.79
N GLU A 11 -8.18 -19.61 16.83
CA GLU A 11 -7.34 -18.52 16.26
C GLU A 11 -8.06 -17.70 15.17
N LEU A 12 -9.09 -18.27 14.53
CA LEU A 12 -9.81 -17.61 13.43
C LEU A 12 -10.80 -16.53 13.88
N GLU A 13 -11.33 -16.62 15.11
CA GLU A 13 -12.29 -15.64 15.65
C GLU A 13 -11.63 -14.36 16.18
N ILE A 14 -10.30 -14.34 16.30
CA ILE A 14 -9.57 -13.22 16.91
C ILE A 14 -9.30 -12.10 15.90
N LEU A 15 -9.18 -12.41 14.60
CA LEU A 15 -8.84 -11.40 13.59
C LEU A 15 -10.00 -10.45 13.26
N SER A 16 -11.25 -10.91 13.35
CA SER A 16 -12.43 -10.07 13.13
C SER A 16 -12.75 -9.12 14.28
N ALA A 17 -12.16 -9.36 15.47
CA ALA A 17 -12.32 -8.51 16.65
C ALA A 17 -11.29 -7.36 16.70
N LEU A 18 -10.33 -7.35 15.77
CA LEU A 18 -9.34 -6.28 15.67
C LEU A 18 -9.95 -5.10 14.91
N ASP A 19 -10.22 -4.03 15.64
CA ASP A 19 -10.65 -2.76 15.07
C ASP A 19 -9.42 -2.05 14.51
N PHE A 20 -9.12 -2.33 13.23
CA PHE A 20 -8.01 -1.69 12.55
C PHE A 20 -8.43 -0.33 12.03
N ASP A 21 -7.59 0.67 12.27
CA ASP A 21 -7.71 1.95 11.58
C ASP A 21 -7.59 1.69 10.07
N THR A 22 -8.71 1.84 9.36
CA THR A 22 -8.80 1.59 7.91
C THR A 22 -8.22 2.74 7.09
N GLU A 23 -7.72 3.77 7.77
CA GLU A 23 -7.07 4.92 7.16
C GLU A 23 -5.64 4.58 6.77
N ILE A 24 -5.41 4.36 5.48
CA ILE A 24 -4.06 4.10 4.96
C ILE A 24 -3.37 5.45 4.72
N PRO A 25 -2.28 5.76 5.43
CA PRO A 25 -1.62 7.04 5.26
C PRO A 25 -0.90 7.12 3.92
N CYS A 26 -0.89 8.30 3.34
CA CYS A 26 -0.12 8.57 2.14
C CYS A 26 1.38 8.53 2.42
N ILE A 27 2.16 7.82 1.59
CA ILE A 27 3.62 7.68 1.78
C ILE A 27 4.43 8.91 1.34
N CYS A 28 3.77 10.03 1.00
CA CYS A 28 4.43 11.24 0.53
C CYS A 28 5.06 12.05 1.67
N GLN A 29 5.99 11.46 2.41
CA GLN A 29 6.61 12.00 3.64
C GLN A 29 7.16 13.44 3.58
N LYS A 30 7.32 14.05 2.38
CA LYS A 30 7.75 15.46 2.19
C LYS A 30 7.17 16.16 0.95
N PHE A 31 6.34 15.48 0.16
CA PHE A 31 5.83 16.05 -1.11
C PHE A 31 4.43 16.64 -0.97
N CYS A 32 3.83 16.46 0.20
CA CYS A 32 2.50 16.93 0.55
C CYS A 32 2.60 17.95 1.67
N ASP A 33 1.67 18.90 1.69
CA ASP A 33 1.72 20.05 2.60
C ASP A 33 1.34 19.67 4.04
N GLU A 34 0.55 18.61 4.20
CA GLU A 34 0.13 18.06 5.48
C GLU A 34 1.00 16.87 5.87
N ALA A 35 1.43 16.86 7.15
CA ALA A 35 2.35 15.86 7.69
C ALA A 35 1.77 14.44 7.68
N GLU A 36 0.45 14.29 7.85
CA GLU A 36 -0.24 13.00 7.89
C GLU A 36 -1.65 13.16 7.31
N HIS A 37 -1.93 12.42 6.23
CA HIS A 37 -3.23 12.44 5.53
C HIS A 37 -3.45 11.11 4.81
N ARG A 38 -4.72 10.78 4.52
CA ARG A 38 -5.10 9.53 3.87
C ARG A 38 -4.63 9.44 2.42
N ALA A 39 -4.43 8.21 1.97
CA ALA A 39 -4.24 7.89 0.56
C ALA A 39 -5.57 7.60 -0.13
N ASP A 40 -5.82 8.25 -1.27
CA ASP A 40 -6.99 7.96 -2.12
C ASP A 40 -6.65 7.04 -3.31
N TRP A 41 -5.37 6.70 -3.49
CA TRP A 41 -4.90 5.88 -4.61
C TRP A 41 -3.87 4.84 -4.22
N TRP A 42 -4.01 3.65 -4.80
CA TRP A 42 -2.99 2.62 -4.88
C TRP A 42 -2.27 2.67 -6.22
N VAL A 43 -0.98 2.98 -6.18
CA VAL A 43 -0.10 2.95 -7.36
C VAL A 43 0.70 1.66 -7.35
N THR A 44 0.57 0.86 -8.40
CA THR A 44 1.41 -0.33 -8.62
C THR A 44 2.47 0.00 -9.65
N LEU A 45 3.73 -0.27 -9.31
CA LEU A 45 4.86 -0.07 -10.20
C LEU A 45 5.12 -1.30 -11.08
N SER A 46 5.96 -1.15 -12.12
CA SER A 46 6.41 -2.24 -12.99
C SER A 46 7.06 -3.39 -12.22
N CYS A 47 7.77 -3.10 -11.12
CA CYS A 47 8.35 -4.10 -10.22
C CYS A 47 7.34 -4.81 -9.30
N GLY A 48 6.05 -4.45 -9.35
CA GLY A 48 4.99 -5.05 -8.54
C GLY A 48 4.76 -4.39 -7.17
N CYS A 49 5.68 -3.56 -6.69
CA CYS A 49 5.51 -2.81 -5.45
C CYS A 49 4.31 -1.85 -5.52
N ARG A 50 3.64 -1.68 -4.38
CA ARG A 50 2.44 -0.84 -4.23
C ARG A 50 2.72 0.33 -3.30
N TYR A 51 2.27 1.51 -3.69
CA TYR A 51 2.45 2.76 -2.95
C TYR A 51 1.08 3.43 -2.72
N PRO A 52 0.74 3.75 -1.46
CA PRO A 52 -0.45 4.52 -1.14
C PRO A 52 -0.17 6.01 -1.33
N PHE A 53 -0.88 6.64 -2.27
CA PHE A 53 -0.71 8.06 -2.63
C PHE A 53 -2.01 8.84 -2.47
N CYS A 54 -1.88 10.12 -2.09
CA CYS A 54 -2.88 11.15 -2.26
C CYS A 54 -2.77 11.78 -3.66
N LYS A 55 -3.61 12.76 -3.95
CA LYS A 55 -3.73 13.37 -5.29
C LYS A 55 -2.44 14.05 -5.69
N LYS A 56 -1.87 14.82 -4.75
CA LYS A 56 -0.64 15.58 -4.96
C LYS A 56 0.56 14.65 -5.17
N ALA A 57 0.69 13.62 -4.33
CA ALA A 57 1.73 12.60 -4.45
C ALA A 57 1.68 11.86 -5.80
N LEU A 58 0.48 11.52 -6.27
CA LEU A 58 0.29 10.87 -7.57
C LEU A 58 0.73 11.76 -8.72
N GLN A 59 0.39 13.06 -8.70
CA GLN A 59 0.80 14.01 -9.73
C GLN A 59 2.32 14.20 -9.79
N ILE A 60 2.95 14.41 -8.63
CA ILE A 60 4.41 14.57 -8.53
C ILE A 60 5.12 13.32 -9.02
N SER A 61 4.64 12.13 -8.64
CA SER A 61 5.23 10.86 -9.07
C SER A 61 5.15 10.67 -10.58
N LYS A 62 4.01 11.00 -11.20
CA LYS A 62 3.86 10.96 -12.67
C LYS A 62 4.83 11.91 -13.38
N ILE A 63 5.04 13.11 -12.84
CA ILE A 63 5.98 14.08 -13.42
C ILE A 63 7.41 13.54 -13.29
N ARG A 64 7.82 13.09 -12.10
CA ARG A 64 9.19 12.62 -11.86
C ARG A 64 9.59 11.44 -12.73
N LEU A 65 8.66 10.49 -12.95
CA LEU A 65 8.88 9.34 -13.81
C LEU A 65 8.98 9.67 -15.30
N LYS A 66 8.43 10.82 -15.74
CA LYS A 66 8.63 11.33 -17.11
C LYS A 66 9.99 12.01 -17.28
N VAL A 67 10.53 12.60 -16.22
CA VAL A 67 11.79 13.36 -16.27
C VAL A 67 13.01 12.43 -16.20
N ARG A 68 12.94 11.39 -15.37
CA ARG A 68 14.04 10.44 -15.21
C ARG A 68 13.55 9.07 -14.75
N PRO A 69 14.29 8.00 -15.08
CA PRO A 69 14.11 6.73 -14.41
C PRO A 69 14.31 6.90 -12.90
N LEU A 70 13.48 6.20 -12.13
CA LEU A 70 13.56 6.17 -10.67
C LEU A 70 13.88 4.75 -10.22
N THR A 71 14.46 4.65 -9.03
CA THR A 71 14.65 3.39 -8.31
C THR A 71 13.50 3.20 -7.32
N CYS A 72 12.93 2.00 -7.28
CA CYS A 72 11.92 1.61 -6.30
C CYS A 72 12.52 1.69 -4.89
N ARG A 73 11.83 2.38 -3.97
CA ARG A 73 12.29 2.46 -2.57
C ARG A 73 12.04 1.20 -1.74
N LEU A 74 11.16 0.31 -2.21
CA LEU A 74 10.78 -0.90 -1.48
C LEU A 74 11.63 -2.12 -1.88
N CYS A 75 12.00 -2.23 -3.16
CA CYS A 75 12.73 -3.39 -3.68
C CYS A 75 14.00 -3.05 -4.48
N SER A 76 14.38 -1.77 -4.53
CA SER A 76 15.58 -1.29 -5.24
C SER A 76 15.61 -1.56 -6.75
N ALA A 77 14.51 -2.02 -7.36
CA ALA A 77 14.41 -2.15 -8.81
C ALA A 77 14.60 -0.80 -9.51
N GLU A 78 15.46 -0.76 -10.52
CA GLU A 78 15.73 0.42 -11.33
C GLU A 78 14.73 0.57 -12.47
N ASP A 79 14.75 1.72 -13.15
CA ASP A 79 13.91 2.03 -14.31
C ASP A 79 12.42 1.73 -14.11
N ILE A 80 11.90 1.95 -12.90
CA ILE A 80 10.50 1.68 -12.59
C ILE A 80 9.57 2.62 -13.35
N THR A 81 8.42 2.09 -13.76
CA THR A 81 7.31 2.85 -14.34
C THR A 81 6.03 2.58 -13.56
N ILE A 82 5.00 3.40 -13.75
CA ILE A 82 3.67 3.12 -13.19
C ILE A 82 2.98 2.08 -14.07
N LYS A 83 2.66 0.92 -13.49
CA LYS A 83 1.91 -0.14 -14.16
C LYS A 83 0.40 0.09 -14.08
N SER A 84 -0.11 0.44 -12.89
CA SER A 84 -1.54 0.71 -12.70
C SER A 84 -1.80 1.66 -11.55
N VAL A 85 -2.91 2.38 -11.61
CA VAL A 85 -3.42 3.24 -10.55
C VAL A 85 -4.86 2.86 -10.26
N LYS A 86 -5.18 2.55 -8.99
CA LYS A 86 -6.53 2.24 -8.53
C LYS A 86 -6.94 3.22 -7.44
N ARG A 87 -8.20 3.64 -7.41
CA ARG A 87 -8.75 4.42 -6.30
C ARG A 87 -9.03 3.49 -5.12
N THR A 88 -8.74 3.93 -3.90
CA THR A 88 -9.19 3.25 -2.67
C THR A 88 -10.69 3.39 -2.47
#